data_AF-A0A523U0C1-F1
#
_entry.id   AF-A0A523U0C1-F1
#
_cell.length_a   1.000
_cell.length_b   1.000
_cell.length_c   1.000
_cell.angle_alpha   90.00
_cell.angle_beta   90.00
_cell.angle_gamma   90.00
#
_symmetry.space_group_name_H-M   'P 1'
#
loop_
_entity.id
_entity.type
_entity.pdbx_description
1 polymer ?
#
loop_
_entity_poly.entity_id
_entity_poly.type
_entity_poly.pdbx_seq_one_letter_code
_entity_poly.pdbx_strand_id
1 'polypeptide(L)'
;MDRRMSLFSIISDRGQNSRGLNARAMTQFFTQCLILLFLIGGLAACQSSDSPTASSPDAQATQPSGGGEATSEDPVDEQETPSASEIEQAWQSSPHADTYVEGDNNVCARCHAPAVFVPSIDDISESCLVCKFEIAPPPATIAQEEWTNIECNVCHLVNKNDEVEPEYAWLLFLLINEYEQVDSSTELCGKCHNDPDLNQPGHTTVVVGGAHADYSCTDCHDAHSTIASCGAAGCHDDMGADIPGHDEAHESVSCVACHDAGDMAIGPDEDLGTWTTFLPPDSEGVSYPFTSHNTQLEASCDRCHYPNNPWGFSEDVK
;
A
#
# COMPACT_ATOMS: atom_id res chain seq x y z
N MET A 1 -26.72 -71.26 -27.78
CA MET A 1 -28.17 -71.57 -27.76
C MET A 1 -28.87 -70.39 -27.11
N ASP A 2 -28.99 -69.27 -27.83
CA ASP A 2 -30.14 -68.92 -28.68
C ASP A 2 -31.46 -68.82 -27.91
N ARG A 3 -31.93 -67.58 -27.70
CA ARG A 3 -33.32 -67.20 -27.96
C ARG A 3 -33.46 -65.69 -28.08
N ARG A 4 -33.51 -65.25 -29.35
CA ARG A 4 -34.17 -64.02 -29.78
C ARG A 4 -35.66 -64.09 -29.44
N MET A 5 -36.24 -63.02 -28.90
CA MET A 5 -37.61 -62.64 -29.24
C MET A 5 -37.71 -61.14 -29.44
N SER A 6 -38.24 -60.83 -30.62
CA SER A 6 -38.65 -59.55 -31.17
C SER A 6 -39.94 -59.08 -30.50
N LEU A 7 -40.03 -57.78 -30.19
CA LEU A 7 -41.29 -57.06 -30.12
C LEU A 7 -41.11 -55.70 -30.79
N PHE A 8 -41.69 -55.61 -31.98
CA PHE A 8 -41.89 -54.40 -32.77
C PHE A 8 -43.18 -53.69 -32.35
N SER A 9 -43.15 -52.36 -32.49
CA SER A 9 -44.26 -51.43 -32.75
C SER A 9 -45.28 -51.11 -31.66
N ILE A 10 -45.17 -49.90 -31.11
CA ILE A 10 -46.30 -48.97 -30.99
C ILE A 10 -45.89 -47.60 -31.57
N ILE A 11 -46.88 -47.00 -32.22
CA ILE A 11 -46.88 -45.88 -33.16
C ILE A 11 -47.02 -44.52 -32.44
N SER A 12 -46.64 -43.46 -33.17
CA SER A 12 -47.21 -42.10 -33.17
C SER A 12 -46.63 -41.01 -32.26
N ASP A 13 -46.00 -40.06 -32.94
CA ASP A 13 -46.54 -38.70 -33.13
C ASP A 13 -46.54 -37.76 -31.91
N ARG A 14 -45.45 -36.98 -31.80
CA ARG A 14 -45.50 -35.66 -31.16
C ARG A 14 -44.56 -34.69 -31.86
N GLY A 15 -45.04 -34.20 -33.00
CA GLY A 15 -44.52 -33.00 -33.63
C GLY A 15 -44.72 -31.76 -32.74
N GLN A 16 -43.73 -30.87 -32.85
CA GLN A 16 -43.93 -29.45 -33.12
C GLN A 16 -44.89 -28.69 -32.18
N ASN A 17 -44.39 -28.14 -31.06
CA ASN A 17 -45.02 -26.99 -30.38
C ASN A 17 -44.13 -26.32 -29.32
N SER A 18 -42.92 -25.85 -29.68
CA SER A 18 -42.07 -25.10 -28.73
C SER A 18 -41.47 -23.78 -29.25
N ARG A 19 -41.84 -23.32 -30.46
CA ARG A 19 -41.30 -22.08 -31.04
C ARG A 19 -42.13 -20.81 -30.80
N GLY A 20 -43.20 -20.86 -30.00
CA GLY A 20 -44.13 -19.74 -29.83
C GLY A 20 -44.09 -18.99 -28.49
N LEU A 21 -43.45 -19.54 -27.44
CA LEU A 21 -43.54 -18.95 -26.08
C LEU A 21 -42.43 -17.95 -25.72
N ASN A 22 -41.30 -17.94 -26.41
CA ASN A 22 -40.15 -17.12 -26.00
C ASN A 22 -40.21 -15.65 -26.46
N ALA A 23 -41.00 -15.34 -27.49
CA ALA A 23 -41.04 -13.97 -28.03
C ALA A 23 -41.84 -13.00 -27.14
N ARG A 24 -42.91 -13.47 -26.47
CA ARG A 24 -43.78 -12.59 -25.65
C ARG A 24 -43.19 -12.25 -24.27
N ALA A 25 -42.42 -13.16 -23.67
CA ALA A 25 -41.78 -12.92 -22.38
C ALA A 25 -40.62 -11.91 -22.50
N MET A 26 -39.88 -11.94 -23.62
CA MET A 26 -38.73 -11.06 -23.83
C MET A 26 -39.15 -9.60 -24.11
N THR A 27 -40.29 -9.37 -24.76
CA THR A 27 -40.81 -8.00 -25.00
C THR A 27 -41.36 -7.35 -23.73
N GLN A 28 -41.95 -8.14 -22.83
CA GLN A 28 -42.45 -7.61 -21.55
C GLN A 28 -41.31 -7.17 -20.63
N PHE A 29 -40.21 -7.95 -20.57
CA PHE A 29 -39.05 -7.60 -19.74
C PHE A 29 -38.34 -6.32 -20.22
N PHE A 30 -38.19 -6.16 -21.54
CA PHE A 30 -37.55 -4.97 -22.12
C PHE A 30 -38.38 -3.70 -21.89
N THR A 31 -39.70 -3.80 -21.92
CA THR A 31 -40.60 -2.67 -21.70
C THR A 31 -40.63 -2.25 -20.22
N GLN A 32 -40.51 -3.20 -19.28
CA GLN A 32 -40.41 -2.92 -17.84
C GLN A 32 -39.08 -2.26 -17.45
N CYS A 33 -37.95 -2.67 -18.04
CA CYS A 33 -36.66 -2.01 -17.79
C CYS A 33 -36.62 -0.57 -18.34
N LEU A 34 -37.27 -0.30 -19.47
CA LEU A 34 -37.29 1.03 -20.08
C LEU A 34 -38.16 2.04 -19.30
N ILE A 35 -39.25 1.57 -18.68
CA ILE A 35 -40.09 2.40 -17.79
C ILE A 35 -39.36 2.70 -16.47
N LEU A 36 -38.58 1.74 -15.94
CA LEU A 36 -37.80 1.95 -14.71
C LEU A 36 -36.65 2.96 -14.92
N LEU A 37 -35.99 2.92 -16.08
CA LEU A 37 -34.95 3.89 -16.47
C LEU A 37 -35.49 5.32 -16.63
N PHE A 38 -36.72 5.49 -17.13
CA PHE A 38 -37.36 6.80 -17.22
C PHE A 38 -37.82 7.36 -15.86
N LEU A 39 -38.12 6.49 -14.88
CA LEU A 39 -38.48 6.92 -13.51
C LEU A 39 -37.28 7.39 -12.70
N ILE A 40 -36.08 6.85 -12.96
CA ILE A 40 -34.85 7.26 -12.26
C ILE A 40 -34.28 8.57 -12.83
N GLY A 41 -34.49 8.85 -14.13
CA GLY A 41 -34.05 10.12 -14.75
C GLY A 41 -34.89 11.36 -14.39
N GLY A 42 -36.05 11.20 -13.74
CA GLY A 42 -36.99 12.28 -13.45
C GLY A 42 -36.76 13.05 -12.13
N LEU A 43 -35.83 12.60 -11.29
CA LEU A 43 -35.59 13.18 -9.94
C LEU A 43 -34.38 14.13 -9.86
N ALA A 44 -33.67 14.39 -10.97
CA ALA A 44 -32.52 15.29 -11.01
C ALA A 44 -32.83 16.71 -11.54
N ALA A 45 -34.09 17.15 -11.46
CA ALA A 45 -34.49 18.49 -11.87
C ALA A 45 -35.35 19.15 -10.78
N CYS A 46 -34.70 19.76 -9.79
CA CYS A 46 -35.11 20.95 -9.02
C CYS A 46 -34.41 20.96 -7.64
N GLN A 47 -33.17 21.43 -7.57
CA GLN A 47 -32.68 22.18 -6.40
C GLN A 47 -31.69 23.25 -6.90
N SER A 48 -32.22 24.45 -7.10
CA SER A 48 -31.48 25.69 -7.26
C SER A 48 -31.74 26.55 -6.03
N SER A 49 -30.71 26.86 -5.27
CA SER A 49 -30.66 27.97 -4.31
C SER A 49 -29.20 28.28 -3.95
N ASP A 50 -28.67 29.29 -4.62
CA ASP A 50 -27.73 30.34 -4.20
C ASP A 50 -26.65 30.01 -3.14
N SER A 51 -25.39 30.17 -3.57
CA SER A 51 -24.28 30.60 -2.70
C SER A 51 -23.36 31.57 -3.47
N PRO A 52 -22.76 32.56 -2.78
CA PRO A 52 -22.28 33.78 -3.39
C PRO A 52 -20.94 33.63 -4.10
N THR A 53 -20.87 34.37 -5.20
CA THR A 53 -19.73 34.63 -6.07
C THR A 53 -18.47 35.09 -5.32
N ALA A 54 -17.37 34.36 -5.49
CA ALA A 54 -16.03 34.91 -5.47
C ALA A 54 -15.44 34.74 -6.88
N SER A 55 -15.15 35.85 -7.53
CA SER A 55 -14.71 35.94 -8.92
C SER A 55 -13.24 35.55 -9.05
N SER A 56 -12.94 34.52 -9.84
CA SER A 56 -11.64 34.36 -10.50
C SER A 56 -11.72 34.99 -11.89
N PRO A 57 -10.82 35.90 -12.28
CA PRO A 57 -10.69 36.30 -13.67
C PRO A 57 -9.82 35.30 -14.44
N ASP A 58 -10.27 35.00 -15.65
CA ASP A 58 -9.55 34.38 -16.75
C ASP A 58 -8.07 34.76 -16.82
N ALA A 59 -7.20 33.76 -16.88
CA ALA A 59 -5.87 33.90 -17.42
C ALA A 59 -5.77 33.05 -18.70
N GLN A 60 -6.09 33.72 -19.81
CA GLN A 60 -5.75 33.28 -21.16
C GLN A 60 -4.25 33.00 -21.26
N ALA A 61 -3.94 31.79 -21.73
CA ALA A 61 -2.63 31.43 -22.23
C ALA A 61 -2.19 32.45 -23.30
N THR A 62 -1.24 33.30 -22.93
CA THR A 62 -0.48 34.15 -23.85
C THR A 62 0.98 33.77 -23.71
N GLN A 63 1.53 33.12 -24.73
CA GLN A 63 2.97 32.92 -24.86
C GLN A 63 3.68 34.28 -24.95
N PRO A 64 4.74 34.53 -24.16
CA PRO A 64 5.67 35.60 -24.45
C PRO A 64 6.72 35.13 -25.45
N SER A 65 6.65 35.67 -26.65
CA SER A 65 7.79 35.76 -27.57
C SER A 65 8.76 36.82 -27.03
N GLY A 66 9.80 36.39 -26.33
CA GLY A 66 10.90 37.23 -25.87
C GLY A 66 12.22 36.76 -26.46
N GLY A 67 12.71 37.48 -27.47
CA GLY A 67 14.11 37.39 -27.87
C GLY A 67 14.97 38.00 -26.77
N GLY A 68 15.83 37.18 -26.18
CA GLY A 68 16.78 37.56 -25.14
C GLY A 68 18.08 36.80 -25.35
N GLU A 69 19.17 37.56 -25.29
CA GLU A 69 20.57 37.21 -25.47
C GLU A 69 20.99 35.89 -24.81
N ALA A 70 21.83 35.12 -25.52
CA ALA A 70 22.42 33.87 -25.04
C ALA A 70 23.21 34.08 -23.74
N THR A 71 22.62 33.62 -22.64
CA THR A 71 23.32 33.39 -21.38
C THR A 71 23.61 31.91 -21.32
N SER A 72 24.88 31.56 -21.11
CA SER A 72 25.39 30.20 -21.04
C SER A 72 24.56 29.33 -20.08
N GLU A 73 23.87 28.35 -20.63
CA GLU A 73 23.30 27.23 -19.88
C GLU A 73 24.47 26.42 -19.31
N ASP A 74 24.59 26.40 -17.98
CA ASP A 74 25.35 25.37 -17.29
C ASP A 74 24.81 24.00 -17.70
N PRO A 75 25.65 22.97 -17.84
CA PRO A 75 25.18 21.64 -18.21
C PRO A 75 24.29 21.13 -17.08
N VAL A 76 23.03 20.84 -17.41
CA VAL A 76 22.17 20.00 -16.59
C VAL A 76 22.88 18.66 -16.49
N ASP A 77 23.35 18.31 -15.30
CA ASP A 77 23.97 17.03 -15.00
C ASP A 77 22.91 15.96 -15.30
N GLU A 78 23.14 15.18 -16.35
CA GLU A 78 22.27 14.07 -16.75
C GLU A 78 22.48 12.98 -15.70
N GLN A 79 21.66 13.00 -14.65
CA GLN A 79 21.68 11.96 -13.61
C GLN A 79 21.46 10.61 -14.30
N GLU A 80 22.53 9.81 -14.41
CA GLU A 80 22.47 8.48 -15.02
C GLU A 80 21.46 7.64 -14.24
N THR A 81 20.46 7.10 -14.93
CA THR A 81 19.53 6.13 -14.35
C THR A 81 20.32 4.90 -13.87
N PRO A 82 20.09 4.41 -12.64
CA PRO A 82 20.78 3.24 -12.11
C PRO A 82 20.63 2.04 -13.05
N SER A 83 21.69 1.27 -13.21
CA SER A 83 21.65 0.01 -13.95
C SER A 83 20.85 -1.05 -13.17
N ALA A 84 20.32 -2.05 -13.88
CA ALA A 84 19.61 -3.16 -13.24
C ALA A 84 20.45 -3.89 -12.17
N SER A 85 21.77 -3.95 -12.35
CA SER A 85 22.67 -4.56 -11.35
C SER A 85 22.81 -3.72 -10.09
N GLU A 86 22.73 -2.39 -10.19
CA GLU A 86 22.78 -1.49 -9.04
C GLU A 86 21.46 -1.55 -8.25
N ILE A 87 20.33 -1.60 -8.96
CA ILE A 87 19.01 -1.80 -8.37
C ILE A 87 18.94 -3.13 -7.61
N GLU A 88 19.37 -4.22 -8.24
CA GLU A 88 19.42 -5.55 -7.61
C GLU A 88 20.31 -5.54 -6.36
N GLN A 89 21.46 -4.88 -6.41
CA GLN A 89 22.35 -4.78 -5.26
C GLN A 89 21.73 -3.95 -4.11
N ALA A 90 21.03 -2.86 -4.43
CA ALA A 90 20.30 -2.07 -3.45
C ALA A 90 19.24 -2.93 -2.76
N TRP A 91 18.45 -3.70 -3.53
CA TRP A 91 17.47 -4.64 -3.01
C TRP A 91 18.09 -5.71 -2.11
N GLN A 92 19.17 -6.37 -2.55
CA GLN A 92 19.86 -7.41 -1.77
C GLN A 92 20.38 -6.91 -0.41
N SER A 93 20.66 -5.62 -0.29
CA SER A 93 21.10 -5.00 0.96
C SER A 93 19.96 -4.52 1.86
N SER A 94 18.72 -4.57 1.37
CA SER A 94 17.54 -4.09 2.07
C SER A 94 16.91 -5.16 2.96
N PRO A 95 16.09 -4.76 3.95
CA PRO A 95 15.25 -5.69 4.71
C PRO A 95 14.27 -6.48 3.83
N HIS A 96 13.88 -5.99 2.65
CA HIS A 96 12.99 -6.73 1.74
C HIS A 96 13.65 -7.99 1.15
N ALA A 97 14.98 -8.06 1.13
CA ALA A 97 15.72 -9.25 0.71
C ALA A 97 16.01 -10.24 1.86
N ASP A 98 15.66 -9.90 3.12
CA ASP A 98 15.84 -10.75 4.29
C ASP A 98 14.67 -10.57 5.27
N THR A 99 13.62 -11.34 5.06
CA THR A 99 12.30 -11.11 5.67
C THR A 99 11.82 -12.28 6.51
N TYR A 100 12.64 -13.30 6.70
CA TYR A 100 12.22 -14.53 7.38
C TYR A 100 11.77 -14.28 8.81
N VAL A 101 10.62 -14.85 9.17
CA VAL A 101 10.04 -14.78 10.52
C VAL A 101 9.96 -16.19 11.10
N GLU A 102 10.38 -16.37 12.35
CA GLU A 102 10.26 -17.64 13.08
C GLU A 102 8.87 -17.80 13.72
N GLY A 103 8.53 -19.02 14.14
CA GLY A 103 7.27 -19.34 14.82
C GLY A 103 6.16 -19.77 13.86
N ASP A 104 4.90 -19.44 14.18
CA ASP A 104 3.73 -19.70 13.34
C ASP A 104 3.71 -18.74 12.12
N ASN A 105 4.74 -18.84 11.28
CA ASN A 105 5.13 -17.84 10.30
C ASN A 105 4.32 -17.88 8.99
N ASN A 106 3.40 -18.83 8.81
CA ASN A 106 2.59 -18.87 7.58
C ASN A 106 1.69 -17.62 7.46
N VAL A 107 1.14 -17.11 8.56
CA VAL A 107 0.37 -15.85 8.52
C VAL A 107 1.28 -14.65 8.20
N CYS A 108 2.52 -14.67 8.70
CA CYS A 108 3.52 -13.62 8.45
C CYS A 108 3.96 -13.62 6.98
N ALA A 109 3.97 -14.78 6.32
CA ALA A 109 4.34 -14.93 4.93
C ALA A 109 3.45 -14.11 3.98
N ARG A 110 2.22 -13.74 4.38
CA ARG A 110 1.37 -12.85 3.58
C ARG A 110 2.08 -11.56 3.17
N CYS A 111 2.90 -10.99 4.05
CA CYS A 111 3.61 -9.74 3.82
C CYS A 111 5.12 -9.95 3.66
N HIS A 112 5.68 -10.94 4.35
CA HIS A 112 7.12 -11.18 4.36
C HIS A 112 7.58 -12.20 3.32
N ALA A 113 6.70 -13.09 2.85
CA ALA A 113 7.03 -14.05 1.79
C ALA A 113 5.81 -14.35 0.90
N PRO A 114 5.27 -13.33 0.19
CA PRO A 114 3.96 -13.44 -0.46
C PRO A 114 3.88 -14.57 -1.49
N ALA A 115 5.02 -14.94 -2.08
CA ALA A 115 5.12 -16.02 -3.03
C ALA A 115 4.86 -17.42 -2.43
N VAL A 116 5.12 -17.63 -1.15
CA VAL A 116 4.90 -18.93 -0.50
C VAL A 116 3.78 -18.91 0.53
N PHE A 117 3.10 -17.77 0.67
CA PHE A 117 1.91 -17.66 1.50
C PHE A 117 0.80 -18.60 1.03
N VAL A 118 0.30 -19.43 1.95
CA VAL A 118 -0.90 -20.24 1.71
C VAL A 118 -2.06 -19.66 2.52
N PRO A 119 -3.07 -19.04 1.86
CA PRO A 119 -4.20 -18.44 2.56
C PRO A 119 -5.06 -19.49 3.27
N SER A 120 -5.66 -19.10 4.39
CA SER A 120 -6.65 -19.94 5.07
C SER A 120 -7.98 -19.93 4.31
N ILE A 121 -8.88 -20.85 4.67
CA ILE A 121 -10.23 -20.90 4.08
C ILE A 121 -11.01 -19.59 4.31
N ASP A 122 -10.75 -18.91 5.43
CA ASP A 122 -11.42 -17.68 5.81
C ASP A 122 -10.90 -16.48 4.99
N ASP A 123 -9.69 -16.59 4.43
CA ASP A 123 -9.07 -15.58 3.55
C ASP A 123 -9.50 -15.74 2.08
N ILE A 124 -10.17 -16.84 1.74
CA ILE A 124 -10.58 -17.17 0.38
C ILE A 124 -11.99 -16.64 0.12
N SER A 125 -12.19 -15.91 -0.99
CA SER A 125 -13.51 -15.38 -1.37
C SER A 125 -14.61 -16.46 -1.43
N GLU A 126 -15.85 -16.11 -1.07
CA GLU A 126 -16.99 -17.03 -1.10
C GLU A 126 -17.20 -17.68 -2.49
N SER A 127 -16.80 -17.01 -3.58
CA SER A 127 -16.84 -17.56 -4.93
C SER A 127 -15.99 -18.82 -5.10
N CYS A 128 -14.86 -18.92 -4.40
CA CYS A 128 -13.98 -20.09 -4.43
C CYS A 128 -14.55 -21.25 -3.59
N LEU A 129 -15.41 -20.96 -2.60
CA LEU A 129 -16.10 -21.96 -1.76
C LEU A 129 -17.27 -22.67 -2.49
N VAL A 130 -17.63 -22.20 -3.69
CA VAL A 130 -18.70 -22.79 -4.50
C VAL A 130 -18.32 -24.18 -5.05
N CYS A 131 -17.02 -24.45 -5.21
CA CYS A 131 -16.52 -25.76 -5.60
C CYS A 131 -16.48 -26.70 -4.38
N LYS A 132 -17.17 -27.86 -4.46
CA LYS A 132 -17.25 -28.87 -3.39
C LYS A 132 -15.96 -29.68 -3.21
N PHE A 133 -14.82 -29.02 -3.01
CA PHE A 133 -13.58 -29.69 -2.63
C PHE A 133 -13.26 -29.38 -1.18
N GLU A 134 -12.77 -30.37 -0.45
CA GLU A 134 -12.20 -30.18 0.87
C GLU A 134 -10.80 -29.59 0.69
N ILE A 135 -10.61 -28.36 1.15
CA ILE A 135 -9.30 -27.70 1.19
C ILE A 135 -8.69 -28.01 2.55
N ALA A 136 -7.50 -28.62 2.56
CA ALA A 136 -6.75 -28.85 3.79
C ALA A 136 -6.39 -27.49 4.42
N PRO A 137 -6.35 -27.37 5.77
CA PRO A 137 -5.87 -26.15 6.39
C PRO A 137 -4.43 -25.87 5.95
N PRO A 138 -4.05 -24.59 5.78
CA PRO A 138 -2.67 -24.25 5.46
C PRO A 138 -1.74 -24.78 6.57
N PRO A 139 -0.50 -25.14 6.25
CA PRO A 139 0.49 -25.45 7.28
C PRO A 139 0.68 -24.23 8.19
N ALA A 140 0.87 -24.47 9.49
CA ALA A 140 1.12 -23.37 10.44
C ALA A 140 2.47 -22.67 10.18
N THR A 141 3.42 -23.40 9.61
CA THR A 141 4.80 -22.96 9.42
C THR A 141 5.30 -23.27 8.01
N ILE A 142 6.12 -22.37 7.46
CA ILE A 142 6.90 -22.52 6.24
C ILE A 142 8.36 -22.70 6.64
N ALA A 143 9.03 -23.70 6.09
CA ALA A 143 10.43 -23.94 6.37
C ALA A 143 11.30 -22.79 5.83
N GLN A 144 12.40 -22.46 6.52
CA GLN A 144 13.28 -21.37 6.09
C GLN A 144 13.86 -21.62 4.70
N GLU A 145 14.13 -22.87 4.33
CA GLU A 145 14.62 -23.24 3.00
C GLU A 145 13.55 -23.10 1.90
N GLU A 146 12.28 -23.03 2.28
CA GLU A 146 11.14 -22.78 1.38
C GLU A 146 10.73 -21.31 1.39
N TRP A 147 11.31 -20.47 2.25
CA TRP A 147 10.99 -19.06 2.34
C TRP A 147 11.54 -18.29 1.13
N THR A 148 10.67 -17.51 0.51
CA THR A 148 11.03 -16.60 -0.60
C THR A 148 10.73 -15.20 -0.10
N ASN A 149 11.78 -14.38 0.04
CA ASN A 149 11.64 -12.99 0.49
C ASN A 149 10.79 -12.17 -0.50
N ILE A 150 10.70 -10.85 -0.29
CA ILE A 150 9.93 -9.99 -1.19
C ILE A 150 10.71 -9.79 -2.50
N GLU A 151 10.39 -10.60 -3.50
CA GLU A 151 11.00 -10.59 -4.84
C GLU A 151 10.47 -9.44 -5.72
N CYS A 152 11.19 -9.11 -6.80
CA CYS A 152 10.83 -8.03 -7.72
C CYS A 152 9.41 -8.17 -8.30
N ASN A 153 8.98 -9.40 -8.57
CA ASN A 153 7.67 -9.70 -9.14
C ASN A 153 6.50 -9.39 -8.18
N VAL A 154 6.75 -9.17 -6.89
CA VAL A 154 5.71 -8.74 -5.94
C VAL A 154 5.27 -7.31 -6.24
N CYS A 155 6.21 -6.47 -6.70
CA CYS A 155 6.02 -5.04 -6.90
C CYS A 155 6.05 -4.60 -8.37
N HIS A 156 6.61 -5.42 -9.26
CA HIS A 156 6.79 -5.12 -10.68
C HIS A 156 6.16 -6.20 -11.55
N LEU A 157 5.64 -5.78 -12.69
CA LEU A 157 5.19 -6.71 -13.71
C LEU A 157 6.38 -7.51 -14.24
N VAL A 158 6.27 -8.84 -14.26
CA VAL A 158 7.20 -9.69 -15.00
C VAL A 158 6.58 -10.09 -16.34
N ASN A 159 7.31 -9.82 -17.42
CA ASN A 159 6.83 -10.09 -18.77
C ASN A 159 7.00 -11.57 -19.16
N LYS A 160 6.59 -11.94 -20.38
CA LYS A 160 6.61 -13.33 -20.85
C LYS A 160 8.00 -13.93 -21.08
N ASN A 161 9.04 -13.10 -21.05
CA ASN A 161 10.43 -13.52 -21.14
C ASN A 161 11.09 -13.63 -19.75
N ASP A 162 10.30 -13.53 -18.67
CA ASP A 162 10.78 -13.48 -17.28
C ASP A 162 11.63 -12.23 -16.99
N GLU A 163 11.38 -11.12 -17.70
CA GLU A 163 12.04 -9.83 -17.47
C GLU A 163 11.14 -8.93 -16.61
N VAL A 164 11.75 -8.24 -15.63
CA VAL A 164 11.08 -7.27 -14.76
C VAL A 164 10.88 -5.95 -15.53
N GLU A 165 9.64 -5.49 -15.61
CA GLU A 165 9.27 -4.22 -16.23
C GLU A 165 9.37 -3.06 -15.20
N PRO A 166 9.72 -1.84 -15.63
CA PRO A 166 9.85 -0.70 -14.72
C PRO A 166 8.52 -0.25 -14.12
N GLU A 167 7.39 -0.53 -14.78
CA GLU A 167 6.07 -0.25 -14.23
C GLU A 167 5.76 -1.14 -13.02
N TYR A 168 5.35 -0.49 -11.92
CA TYR A 168 4.94 -1.20 -10.73
C TYR A 168 3.50 -1.75 -10.86
N ALA A 169 3.28 -2.91 -10.27
CA ALA A 169 1.99 -3.59 -10.18
C ALA A 169 1.99 -4.52 -8.97
N TRP A 170 0.82 -4.78 -8.39
CA TRP A 170 0.70 -5.69 -7.26
C TRP A 170 0.45 -7.11 -7.74
N LEU A 171 1.26 -8.08 -7.28
CA LEU A 171 1.03 -9.49 -7.58
C LEU A 171 -0.14 -10.05 -6.75
N LEU A 172 -1.29 -10.28 -7.39
CA LEU A 172 -2.47 -10.88 -6.75
C LEU A 172 -2.32 -12.39 -6.55
N PHE A 173 -1.88 -13.09 -7.60
CA PHE A 173 -1.78 -14.55 -7.59
C PHE A 173 -0.47 -15.01 -8.22
N LEU A 174 0.49 -15.38 -7.38
CA LEU A 174 1.81 -15.85 -7.83
C LEU A 174 1.73 -17.04 -8.77
N LEU A 175 0.87 -18.03 -8.49
CA LEU A 175 0.82 -19.27 -9.28
C LEU A 175 0.49 -19.05 -10.76
N ILE A 176 -0.20 -17.95 -11.08
CA ILE A 176 -0.65 -17.62 -12.44
C ILE A 176 -0.13 -16.26 -12.92
N ASN A 177 0.75 -15.60 -12.17
CA ASN A 177 1.27 -14.26 -12.46
C ASN A 177 0.14 -13.27 -12.81
N GLU A 178 -0.92 -13.25 -11.98
CA GLU A 178 -1.99 -12.29 -12.12
C GLU A 178 -1.68 -11.04 -11.30
N TYR A 179 -1.71 -9.88 -11.95
CA TYR A 179 -1.35 -8.59 -11.37
C TYR A 179 -2.57 -7.67 -11.29
N GLU A 180 -2.62 -6.89 -10.22
CA GLU A 180 -3.48 -5.74 -10.04
C GLU A 180 -2.69 -4.47 -10.38
N GLN A 181 -3.31 -3.56 -11.13
CA GLN A 181 -2.78 -2.21 -11.28
C GLN A 181 -3.04 -1.43 -10.00
N VAL A 182 -2.03 -0.71 -9.53
CA VAL A 182 -2.13 0.19 -8.39
C VAL A 182 -1.86 1.61 -8.87
N ASP A 183 -2.51 2.59 -8.26
CA ASP A 183 -2.52 3.98 -8.71
C ASP A 183 -1.29 4.76 -8.22
N SER A 184 -0.57 4.24 -7.22
CA SER A 184 0.61 4.89 -6.62
C SER A 184 1.54 3.89 -5.92
N SER A 185 2.78 4.32 -5.66
CA SER A 185 3.70 3.60 -4.76
C SER A 185 3.12 3.45 -3.35
N THR A 186 2.35 4.42 -2.87
CA THR A 186 1.73 4.36 -1.54
C THR A 186 0.67 3.26 -1.45
N GLU A 187 -0.13 3.10 -2.51
CA GLU A 187 -1.07 1.98 -2.60
C GLU A 187 -0.33 0.63 -2.63
N LEU A 188 0.77 0.54 -3.40
CA LEU A 188 1.58 -0.67 -3.49
C LEU A 188 2.20 -1.06 -2.14
N CYS A 189 2.92 -0.14 -1.50
CA CYS A 189 3.50 -0.35 -0.18
C CYS A 189 2.42 -0.68 0.87
N GLY A 190 1.24 -0.08 0.73
CA GLY A 190 0.09 -0.31 1.58
C GLY A 190 -0.46 -1.73 1.53
N LYS A 191 -0.17 -2.52 0.48
CA LYS A 191 -0.55 -3.95 0.41
C LYS A 191 0.08 -4.78 1.54
N CYS A 192 1.20 -4.33 2.10
CA CYS A 192 1.85 -4.95 3.27
C CYS A 192 1.85 -4.03 4.50
N HIS A 193 2.13 -2.74 4.36
CA HIS A 193 2.34 -1.84 5.49
C HIS A 193 1.06 -1.21 6.07
N ASN A 194 -0.09 -1.40 5.41
CA ASN A 194 -1.37 -0.85 5.83
C ASN A 194 -2.47 -1.90 6.00
N ASP A 195 -2.10 -3.15 6.26
CA ASP A 195 -3.06 -4.23 6.44
C ASP A 195 -3.83 -4.07 7.77
N PRO A 196 -5.14 -3.71 7.73
CA PRO A 196 -5.92 -3.47 8.95
C PRO A 196 -6.36 -4.76 9.64
N ASP A 197 -6.26 -5.89 8.95
CA ASP A 197 -6.66 -7.21 9.46
C ASP A 197 -5.50 -7.86 10.24
N LEU A 198 -4.27 -7.34 10.11
CA LEU A 198 -3.11 -7.76 10.89
C LEU A 198 -3.09 -7.09 12.27
N ASN A 199 -3.83 -7.67 13.23
CA ASN A 199 -3.78 -7.25 14.63
C ASN A 199 -2.67 -7.99 15.41
N GLN A 200 -1.40 -7.70 15.10
CA GLN A 200 -0.23 -8.28 15.76
C GLN A 200 0.52 -7.23 16.59
N PRO A 201 1.01 -7.57 17.80
CA PRO A 201 1.91 -6.69 18.55
C PRO A 201 3.10 -6.25 17.68
N GLY A 202 3.50 -4.99 17.81
CA GLY A 202 4.57 -4.40 17.00
C GLY A 202 4.19 -4.10 15.54
N HIS A 203 2.97 -4.42 15.10
CA HIS A 203 2.47 -4.07 13.77
C HIS A 203 1.40 -2.99 13.91
N THR A 204 1.53 -1.93 13.12
CA THR A 204 0.51 -0.89 12.98
C THR A 204 0.46 -0.40 11.55
N THR A 205 -0.70 0.09 11.13
CA THR A 205 -0.85 0.83 9.88
C THR A 205 0.06 2.05 9.88
N VAL A 206 0.78 2.26 8.79
CA VAL A 206 1.57 3.45 8.55
C VAL A 206 0.68 4.56 8.01
N VAL A 207 0.55 5.64 8.77
CA VAL A 207 -0.23 6.82 8.35
C VAL A 207 0.72 7.98 8.11
N VAL A 208 0.93 8.29 6.83
CA VAL A 208 1.63 9.52 6.43
C VAL A 208 0.70 10.70 6.68
N GLY A 209 1.15 11.66 7.49
CA GLY A 209 0.29 12.72 7.99
C GLY A 209 1.03 14.01 8.35
N GLY A 210 0.24 14.97 8.83
CA GLY A 210 0.71 16.26 9.31
C GLY A 210 1.43 17.07 8.21
N ALA A 211 2.66 17.48 8.46
CA ALA A 211 3.44 18.32 7.56
C ALA A 211 3.75 17.65 6.22
N HIS A 212 3.78 16.31 6.17
CA HIS A 212 4.05 15.52 4.96
C HIS A 212 2.81 14.78 4.44
N ALA A 213 1.60 15.21 4.80
CA ALA A 213 0.37 14.48 4.45
C ALA A 213 0.15 14.23 2.95
N ASP A 214 0.75 15.05 2.08
CA ASP A 214 0.63 14.93 0.62
C ASP A 214 1.79 14.11 -0.01
N TYR A 215 2.70 13.55 0.80
CA TYR A 215 3.85 12.79 0.31
C TYR A 215 3.47 11.32 0.12
N SER A 216 4.03 10.72 -0.92
CA SER A 216 4.04 9.28 -1.15
C SER A 216 5.22 8.62 -0.43
N CYS A 217 5.13 7.30 -0.22
CA CYS A 217 6.21 6.54 0.41
C CYS A 217 7.57 6.76 -0.27
N THR A 218 7.58 6.84 -1.60
CA THR A 218 8.80 7.00 -2.41
C THR A 218 9.35 8.41 -2.47
N ASP A 219 8.63 9.41 -1.92
CA ASP A 219 9.17 10.76 -1.77
C ASP A 219 10.19 10.85 -0.63
N CYS A 220 10.17 9.88 0.29
CA CYS A 220 11.10 9.79 1.41
C CYS A 220 11.97 8.53 1.38
N HIS A 221 11.43 7.41 0.91
CA HIS A 221 12.13 6.13 0.82
C HIS A 221 12.60 5.84 -0.60
N ASP A 222 13.81 5.32 -0.73
CA ASP A 222 14.19 4.59 -1.94
C ASP A 222 13.54 3.20 -1.92
N ALA A 223 12.78 2.84 -2.95
CA ALA A 223 11.95 1.63 -2.95
C ALA A 223 12.76 0.32 -2.95
N HIS A 224 14.01 0.35 -3.42
CA HIS A 224 14.84 -0.84 -3.56
C HIS A 224 15.73 -1.05 -2.33
N SER A 225 16.34 0.00 -1.80
CA SER A 225 17.16 -0.06 -0.57
C SER A 225 16.32 0.10 0.71
N THR A 226 15.10 0.60 0.61
CA THR A 226 14.18 0.99 1.71
C THR A 226 14.69 2.12 2.60
N ILE A 227 15.87 2.68 2.31
CA ILE A 227 16.47 3.75 3.09
C ILE A 227 15.62 5.02 2.92
N ALA A 228 15.30 5.66 4.04
CA ALA A 228 14.73 7.00 4.06
C ALA A 228 15.65 8.01 4.74
N SER A 229 15.54 9.27 4.31
CA SER A 229 16.22 10.37 4.98
C SER A 229 15.43 11.66 4.90
N CYS A 230 15.36 12.37 6.03
CA CYS A 230 14.82 13.74 6.06
C CYS A 230 15.83 14.73 5.46
N GLY A 231 17.12 14.60 5.81
CA GLY A 231 18.18 15.53 5.39
C GLY A 231 18.91 15.13 4.12
N ALA A 232 19.24 13.85 3.94
CA ALA A 232 20.10 13.41 2.82
C ALA A 232 19.38 13.42 1.46
N ALA A 233 18.04 13.49 1.46
CA ALA A 233 17.22 13.54 0.25
C ALA A 233 17.05 14.97 -0.32
N GLY A 234 17.78 15.98 0.19
CA GLY A 234 17.64 17.35 -0.30
C GLY A 234 16.46 18.13 0.30
N CYS A 235 15.67 17.50 1.19
CA CYS A 235 14.43 18.10 1.71
C CYS A 235 14.69 19.01 2.93
N HIS A 236 15.69 18.69 3.74
CA HIS A 236 16.06 19.44 4.93
C HIS A 236 17.57 19.77 4.96
N ASP A 237 18.06 20.45 3.92
CA ASP A 237 19.50 20.73 3.74
C ASP A 237 20.07 21.79 4.68
N ASP A 238 19.22 22.60 5.31
CA ASP A 238 19.61 23.70 6.21
C ASP A 238 18.98 23.53 7.60
N MET A 239 19.33 22.44 8.27
CA MET A 239 19.06 22.22 9.69
C MET A 239 20.21 22.81 10.52
N GLY A 240 20.31 24.15 10.51
CA GLY A 240 21.38 24.84 11.23
C GLY A 240 21.32 24.60 12.74
N ALA A 241 22.49 24.46 13.36
CA ALA A 241 22.63 24.30 14.81
C ALA A 241 22.12 25.49 15.65
N ASP A 242 21.76 26.61 14.98
CA ASP A 242 21.12 27.77 15.60
C ASP A 242 19.63 27.56 15.88
N ILE A 243 19.01 26.49 15.36
CA ILE A 243 17.63 26.08 15.67
C ILE A 243 17.68 25.25 16.96
N PRO A 244 16.97 25.65 18.04
CA PRO A 244 16.93 24.87 19.27
C PRO A 244 16.57 23.40 19.02
N GLY A 245 17.30 22.50 19.66
CA GLY A 245 17.14 21.05 19.49
C GLY A 245 17.83 20.44 18.26
N HIS A 246 18.52 21.23 17.43
CA HIS A 246 19.33 20.75 16.29
C HIS A 246 20.84 20.88 16.55
N ASP A 247 21.24 20.78 17.81
CA ASP A 247 22.63 20.87 18.26
C ASP A 247 23.26 19.51 18.57
N GLU A 248 24.55 19.50 18.89
CA GLU A 248 25.31 18.29 19.23
C GLU A 248 24.71 17.52 20.41
N ALA A 249 23.99 18.19 21.32
CA ALA A 249 23.37 17.51 22.46
C ALA A 249 22.16 16.65 22.05
N HIS A 250 21.61 16.88 20.87
CA HIS A 250 20.46 16.17 20.31
C HIS A 250 20.83 15.25 19.14
N GLU A 251 22.11 15.03 18.86
CA GLU A 251 22.57 14.15 17.76
C GLU A 251 22.02 12.72 17.88
N SER A 252 21.77 12.24 19.12
CA SER A 252 21.17 10.94 19.39
C SER A 252 19.64 10.98 19.52
N VAL A 253 18.97 12.06 19.11
CA VAL A 253 17.52 12.20 19.12
C VAL A 253 17.01 12.16 17.68
N SER A 254 16.16 11.19 17.36
CA SER A 254 15.57 11.10 16.03
C SER A 254 14.63 12.28 15.78
N CYS A 255 14.50 12.72 14.53
CA CYS A 255 13.63 13.83 14.16
C CYS A 255 12.20 13.62 14.68
N VAL A 256 11.69 12.39 14.55
CA VAL A 256 10.33 12.02 14.95
C VAL A 256 10.13 12.02 16.47
N ALA A 257 11.18 11.88 17.28
CA ALA A 257 11.04 12.05 18.73
C ALA A 257 10.60 13.48 19.09
N CYS A 258 10.98 14.49 18.32
CA CYS A 258 10.56 15.87 18.54
C CYS A 258 9.35 16.26 17.68
N HIS A 259 9.32 15.80 16.43
CA HIS A 259 8.40 16.23 15.39
C HIS A 259 7.20 15.29 15.18
N ASP A 260 6.97 14.33 16.07
CA ASP A 260 5.77 13.51 16.03
C ASP A 260 4.50 14.32 16.36
N ALA A 261 3.51 14.21 15.47
CA ALA A 261 2.16 14.76 15.60
C ALA A 261 1.13 13.69 16.00
N GLY A 262 1.55 12.45 16.20
CA GLY A 262 0.71 11.31 16.58
C GLY A 262 0.59 11.06 18.08
N ASP A 263 1.16 11.93 18.92
CA ASP A 263 1.23 11.79 20.38
C ASP A 263 1.84 10.45 20.84
N MET A 264 2.82 9.93 20.08
CA MET A 264 3.50 8.68 20.39
C MET A 264 4.38 8.80 21.64
N ALA A 265 4.53 7.72 22.39
CA ALA A 265 5.48 7.72 23.50
C ALA A 265 6.91 7.87 22.96
N ILE A 266 7.82 8.44 23.76
CA ILE A 266 9.23 8.60 23.38
C ILE A 266 10.10 7.91 24.43
N GLY A 267 11.15 7.25 23.96
CA GLY A 267 12.14 6.63 24.82
C GLY A 267 13.45 6.37 24.07
N PRO A 268 14.46 5.83 24.78
CA PRO A 268 15.66 5.31 24.13
C PRO A 268 15.36 3.97 23.45
N ASP A 269 15.73 3.85 22.19
CA ASP A 269 15.91 2.57 21.52
C ASP A 269 17.30 2.03 21.91
N GLU A 270 17.33 0.92 22.67
CA GLU A 270 18.58 0.36 23.18
C GLU A 270 19.46 -0.27 22.09
N ASP A 271 18.86 -0.73 20.99
CA ASP A 271 19.56 -1.37 19.89
C ASP A 271 20.22 -0.33 18.98
N LEU A 272 19.50 0.77 18.71
CA LEU A 272 20.00 1.85 17.86
C LEU A 272 20.76 2.93 18.64
N GLY A 273 20.64 2.96 19.97
CA GLY A 273 21.24 3.99 20.81
C GLY A 273 20.70 5.39 20.55
N THR A 274 19.50 5.51 19.98
CA THR A 274 18.84 6.77 19.65
C THR A 274 17.51 6.92 20.36
N TRP A 275 17.10 8.15 20.63
CA TRP A 275 15.77 8.46 21.14
C TRP A 275 14.78 8.50 20.00
N THR A 276 13.68 7.76 20.13
CA THR A 276 12.68 7.64 19.07
C THR A 276 11.28 7.47 19.65
N THR A 277 10.29 7.43 18.76
CA THR A 277 8.89 7.18 19.11
C THR A 277 8.59 5.69 19.29
N PHE A 278 7.54 5.39 20.06
CA PHE A 278 7.16 4.05 20.46
C PHE A 278 5.66 3.84 20.30
N LEU A 279 5.27 2.64 19.86
CA LEU A 279 3.86 2.25 19.82
C LEU A 279 3.27 2.17 21.24
N PRO A 280 1.95 2.36 21.40
CA PRO A 280 1.30 2.04 22.66
C PRO A 280 1.64 0.63 23.12
N PRO A 281 1.79 0.41 24.44
CA PRO A 281 2.09 -0.93 24.94
C PRO A 281 0.96 -1.89 24.60
N ASP A 282 1.33 -3.12 24.27
CA ASP A 282 0.40 -4.21 24.00
C ASP A 282 -0.32 -4.69 25.28
N SER A 283 -1.10 -5.77 25.18
CA SER A 283 -1.82 -6.34 26.32
C SER A 283 -0.93 -6.85 27.46
N GLU A 284 0.35 -7.12 27.17
CA GLU A 284 1.35 -7.56 28.15
C GLU A 284 2.16 -6.38 28.73
N GLY A 285 1.90 -5.17 28.24
CA GLY A 285 2.60 -3.95 28.66
C GLY A 285 3.89 -3.69 27.89
N VAL A 286 4.17 -4.45 26.82
CA VAL A 286 5.39 -4.32 26.01
C VAL A 286 5.15 -3.30 24.90
N SER A 287 6.10 -2.38 24.71
CA SER A 287 6.06 -1.35 23.69
C SER A 287 7.26 -1.53 22.75
N TYR A 288 7.05 -1.19 21.48
CA TYR A 288 8.02 -1.40 20.40
C TYR A 288 8.46 -0.06 19.81
N PRO A 289 9.74 0.11 19.46
CA PRO A 289 10.21 1.27 18.72
C PRO A 289 9.45 1.36 17.40
N PHE A 290 9.06 2.58 17.03
CA PHE A 290 8.34 2.82 15.78
C PHE A 290 8.56 4.25 15.32
N THR A 291 9.03 4.43 14.09
CA THR A 291 9.21 5.75 13.49
C THR A 291 7.85 6.34 13.11
N SER A 292 7.45 7.43 13.76
CA SER A 292 6.20 8.13 13.41
C SER A 292 6.24 8.67 11.98
N HIS A 293 5.19 8.38 11.20
CA HIS A 293 4.99 8.94 9.87
C HIS A 293 4.00 10.12 9.86
N ASN A 294 3.50 10.49 11.04
CA ASN A 294 2.66 11.68 11.22
C ASN A 294 3.53 12.78 11.83
N THR A 295 4.06 13.66 10.99
CA THR A 295 5.07 14.65 11.42
C THR A 295 4.49 16.05 11.51
N GLN A 296 5.09 16.93 12.31
CA GLN A 296 4.72 18.34 12.40
C GLN A 296 5.95 19.23 12.54
N LEU A 297 5.83 20.49 12.13
CA LEU A 297 6.91 21.45 12.25
C LEU A 297 7.17 21.87 13.70
N GLU A 298 6.12 22.01 14.50
CA GLU A 298 6.23 22.43 15.90
C GLU A 298 6.71 21.25 16.78
N ALA A 299 7.82 21.46 17.49
CA ALA A 299 8.36 20.50 18.44
C ALA A 299 8.13 20.95 19.88
N SER A 300 7.79 20.01 20.76
CA SER A 300 7.57 20.28 22.18
C SER A 300 8.73 19.75 23.01
N CYS A 301 9.59 20.64 23.50
CA CYS A 301 10.72 20.30 24.36
C CYS A 301 10.29 19.59 25.66
N ASP A 302 9.07 19.88 26.15
CA ASP A 302 8.48 19.29 27.36
C ASP A 302 8.30 17.77 27.28
N ARG A 303 8.42 17.18 26.08
CA ARG A 303 8.39 15.72 25.89
C ARG A 303 9.59 15.02 26.54
N CYS A 304 10.71 15.73 26.68
CA CYS A 304 11.94 15.23 27.31
C CYS A 304 12.38 16.10 28.49
N HIS A 305 12.18 17.41 28.42
CA HIS A 305 12.63 18.38 29.42
C HIS A 305 11.55 18.66 30.48
N TYR A 306 11.23 17.67 31.30
CA TYR A 306 10.20 17.79 32.33
C TYR A 306 10.68 17.35 33.73
N PRO A 307 10.00 17.81 34.81
CA PRO A 307 10.42 17.49 36.16
C PRO A 307 10.41 16.00 36.47
N ASN A 308 11.50 15.52 37.07
CA ASN A 308 11.70 14.11 37.41
C ASN A 308 11.63 13.18 36.19
N ASN A 309 12.11 13.64 35.03
CA ASN A 309 12.32 12.77 33.88
C ASN A 309 13.13 11.51 34.32
N PRO A 310 12.61 10.29 34.07
CA PRO A 310 13.21 9.06 34.59
C PRO A 310 14.59 8.75 33.99
N TRP A 311 14.94 9.41 32.90
CA TRP A 311 16.23 9.30 32.23
C TRP A 311 17.21 10.42 32.62
N GLY A 312 16.80 11.33 33.52
CA GLY A 312 17.68 12.32 34.14
C GLY A 312 17.97 13.56 33.29
N PHE A 313 17.14 13.86 32.30
CA PHE A 313 17.24 15.09 31.53
C PHE A 313 16.90 16.33 32.35
N SER A 314 17.56 17.44 32.01
CA SER A 314 17.34 18.75 32.63
C SER A 314 15.99 19.32 32.24
N GLU A 315 15.31 20.00 33.17
CA GLU A 315 14.11 20.81 32.87
C GLU A 315 14.47 22.08 32.06
N ASP A 316 15.71 22.55 32.18
CA ASP A 316 16.18 23.72 31.42
C ASP A 316 16.34 23.38 29.94
N VAL A 317 15.45 23.91 29.10
CA VAL A 317 15.59 23.97 27.64
C VAL A 317 16.55 25.11 27.30
N LYS A 318 17.58 24.82 26.50
CA LYS A 318 18.59 25.80 26.08
C LYS A 318 18.51 26.06 24.59
#